data_AF-A0A520BWB8-F1
#
_entry.id   AF-A0A520BWB8-F1
#
_cell.length_a   1.000
_cell.length_b   1.000
_cell.length_c   1.000
_cell.angle_alpha   90.00
_cell.angle_beta   90.00
_cell.angle_gamma   90.00
#
_symmetry.space_group_name_H-M   'P 1'
#
loop_
_entity.id
_entity.type
_entity.pdbx_description
1 polymer ?
#
loop_
_entity_poly.entity_id
_entity_poly.type
_entity_poly.pdbx_seq_one_letter_code
_entity_poly.pdbx_strand_id
1 'polypeptide(L)'
;MKKILSSLALVATLISCTKNEDENPFPEEKLSADIDLVVKGATQEIKPLYPPSNVYNFLGYGYDVTDKFVDEVSVRASVLDVAKYAATNTNRINMPRNSTSSWRNVIGKDAANLSERLSNTFDATKGFKVFGNTIQSSFPTSNFTSSNYVYAYYSYYMIRKGFEFYYESALNDFVTDDFKADFTKLNVEQLVKKYGTHVLRDIS
;
A
#
# COMPACT_ATOMS: atom_id res chain seq x y z
N MET A 1 34.42 12.03 72.38
CA MET A 1 33.28 12.71 73.03
C MET A 1 32.54 13.53 71.97
N LYS A 2 31.21 13.39 71.92
CA LYS A 2 30.24 13.97 70.96
C LYS A 2 30.29 15.50 70.86
N LYS A 3 30.07 16.07 69.65
CA LYS A 3 29.03 17.07 69.28
C LYS A 3 28.84 17.01 67.73
N ILE A 4 27.76 16.40 67.21
CA ILE A 4 26.42 16.92 66.83
C ILE A 4 26.37 17.63 65.45
N LEU A 5 25.40 17.14 64.65
CA LEU A 5 24.94 17.47 63.29
C LEU A 5 24.57 18.95 63.03
N SER A 6 24.67 19.43 61.78
CA SER A 6 23.52 19.53 60.82
C SER A 6 23.79 20.42 59.59
N SER A 7 23.55 19.84 58.39
CA SER A 7 22.99 20.41 57.14
C SER A 7 23.44 21.77 56.56
N LEU A 8 23.92 21.77 55.31
CA LEU A 8 23.49 22.76 54.30
C LEU A 8 23.68 22.24 52.86
N ALA A 9 22.74 22.62 52.00
CA ALA A 9 22.43 22.04 50.70
C ALA A 9 23.23 22.61 49.52
N LEU A 10 23.45 21.73 48.53
CA LEU A 10 23.24 21.89 47.08
C LEU A 10 23.20 23.32 46.50
N VAL A 11 24.30 23.80 45.92
CA VAL A 11 24.31 24.63 44.69
C VAL A 11 25.65 24.43 43.98
N ALA A 12 25.66 23.73 42.84
CA ALA A 12 26.71 23.87 41.84
C ALA A 12 26.01 24.19 40.51
N THR A 13 26.17 25.45 40.13
CA THR A 13 25.52 26.16 39.03
C THR A 13 25.87 25.58 37.66
N LEU A 14 24.85 25.62 36.80
CA LEU A 14 24.84 25.31 35.38
C LEU A 14 25.97 26.01 34.62
N ILE A 15 26.88 25.24 34.00
CA ILE A 15 27.63 25.71 32.84
C ILE A 15 26.77 25.35 31.62
N SER A 16 25.85 26.26 31.30
CA SER A 16 25.15 26.28 30.02
C SER A 16 26.17 26.59 28.93
N CYS A 17 26.18 25.77 27.87
CA CYS A 17 26.99 25.99 26.69
C CYS A 17 26.76 27.41 26.14
N THR A 18 27.83 28.19 26.02
CA THR A 18 27.85 29.43 25.24
C THR A 18 27.69 29.05 23.77
N LYS A 19 26.53 29.39 23.18
CA LYS A 19 26.31 29.29 21.74
C LYS A 19 27.25 30.29 21.05
N ASN A 20 28.11 29.81 20.16
CA ASN A 20 28.88 30.68 19.27
C ASN A 20 27.92 31.28 18.24
N GLU A 21 27.93 32.60 18.09
CA GLU A 21 26.95 33.37 17.28
C GLU A 21 27.25 33.41 15.77
N ASP A 22 28.15 32.57 15.26
CA ASP A 22 28.53 32.55 13.83
C ASP A 22 27.99 31.33 13.08
N GLU A 23 26.79 30.85 13.43
CA GLU A 23 26.03 29.98 12.53
C GLU A 23 25.35 30.88 11.49
N ASN A 24 25.95 30.95 10.30
CA ASN A 24 25.36 31.54 9.10
C ASN A 24 23.88 31.08 9.03
N PRO A 25 22.89 31.96 9.23
CA PRO A 25 21.51 31.51 9.34
C PRO A 25 21.15 30.90 8.00
N PHE A 26 20.81 29.61 8.00
CA PHE A 26 20.08 29.02 6.89
C PHE A 26 18.94 30.00 6.58
N PRO A 27 18.80 30.49 5.33
CA PRO A 27 17.72 31.39 5.03
C PRO A 27 16.43 30.70 5.48
N GLU A 28 15.73 31.29 6.46
CA GLU A 28 14.39 30.87 6.83
C GLU A 28 13.51 31.17 5.62
N GLU A 29 13.37 30.17 4.76
CA GLU A 29 12.37 30.20 3.71
C GLU A 29 11.02 30.16 4.41
N LYS A 30 10.40 31.34 4.55
CA LYS A 30 9.03 31.45 5.04
C LYS A 30 8.11 30.69 4.07
N LEU A 31 7.80 29.45 4.42
CA LEU A 31 6.76 28.67 3.77
C LEU A 31 5.48 29.54 3.72
N SER A 32 4.92 29.68 2.53
CA SER A 32 3.63 30.36 2.34
C SER A 32 2.61 29.77 3.31
N ALA A 33 1.92 30.63 4.06
CA ALA A 33 0.95 30.22 5.07
C ALA A 33 -0.22 29.42 4.47
N ASP A 34 -0.49 29.62 3.18
CA ASP A 34 -1.58 29.01 2.46
C ASP A 34 -1.03 28.14 1.33
N ILE A 35 -0.89 26.84 1.61
CA ILE A 35 -0.80 25.83 0.55
C ILE A 35 -2.23 25.40 0.28
N ASP A 36 -2.77 25.79 -0.88
CA ASP A 36 -4.10 25.36 -1.31
C ASP A 36 -4.16 23.82 -1.37
N LEU A 37 -4.95 23.23 -0.48
CA LEU A 37 -5.21 21.79 -0.47
C LEU A 37 -6.19 21.45 -1.59
N VAL A 38 -5.66 20.99 -2.72
CA VAL A 38 -6.48 20.48 -3.82
C VAL A 38 -6.89 19.04 -3.52
N VAL A 39 -8.14 18.84 -3.09
CA VAL A 39 -8.72 17.50 -2.94
C VAL A 39 -9.32 17.07 -4.28
N LYS A 40 -8.71 16.08 -4.95
CA LYS A 40 -9.27 15.44 -6.15
C LYS A 40 -9.91 14.10 -5.79
N GLY A 41 -11.08 13.81 -6.34
CA GLY A 41 -11.69 12.47 -6.26
C GLY A 41 -12.45 12.13 -4.98
N ALA A 42 -12.75 13.09 -4.09
CA ALA A 42 -13.47 12.86 -2.82
C ALA A 42 -14.88 12.25 -2.95
N THR A 43 -15.43 12.14 -4.16
CA THR A 43 -16.80 11.69 -4.42
C THR A 43 -16.93 10.68 -5.58
N GLN A 44 -15.82 10.17 -6.14
CA GLN A 44 -15.89 9.18 -7.22
C GLN A 44 -15.94 7.75 -6.67
N GLU A 45 -17.15 7.18 -6.61
CA GLU A 45 -17.30 5.72 -6.56
C GLU A 45 -16.96 5.15 -7.94
N ILE A 46 -15.78 4.58 -8.07
CA ILE A 46 -15.39 3.84 -9.28
C ILE A 46 -15.63 2.37 -8.98
N LYS A 47 -16.61 1.78 -9.67
CA LYS A 47 -16.91 0.36 -9.51
C LYS A 47 -15.80 -0.49 -10.14
N PRO A 48 -15.44 -1.63 -9.52
CA PRO A 48 -14.52 -2.58 -10.12
C PRO A 48 -15.08 -3.10 -11.45
N LEU A 49 -14.19 -3.40 -12.39
CA LEU A 49 -14.58 -3.89 -13.72
C LEU A 49 -15.33 -5.24 -13.64
N TYR A 50 -15.01 -6.04 -12.63
CA TYR A 50 -15.62 -7.34 -12.37
C TYR A 50 -16.32 -7.31 -11.01
N PRO A 51 -17.52 -7.90 -10.87
CA PRO A 51 -18.17 -8.02 -9.58
C PRO A 51 -17.41 -9.01 -8.69
N PRO A 52 -17.38 -8.80 -7.36
CA PRO A 52 -16.78 -9.74 -6.43
C PRO A 52 -17.62 -11.02 -6.28
N SER A 53 -16.97 -12.10 -5.82
CA SER A 53 -17.69 -13.27 -5.32
C SER A 53 -18.48 -12.93 -4.04
N ASN A 54 -19.75 -13.34 -3.99
CA ASN A 54 -20.58 -13.17 -2.79
C ASN A 54 -20.01 -13.82 -1.53
N VAL A 55 -19.18 -14.87 -1.69
CA VAL A 55 -18.64 -15.64 -0.55
C VAL A 55 -17.18 -15.28 -0.27
N TYR A 56 -16.36 -15.15 -1.32
CA TYR A 56 -14.90 -15.03 -1.21
C TYR A 56 -14.35 -13.68 -1.72
N ASN A 57 -15.23 -12.72 -2.00
CA ASN A 57 -14.86 -11.41 -2.54
C ASN A 57 -13.97 -11.54 -3.80
N PHE A 58 -12.84 -10.85 -3.86
CA PHE A 58 -11.89 -10.90 -4.99
C PHE A 58 -10.75 -11.93 -4.82
N LEU A 59 -10.82 -12.84 -3.85
CA LEU A 59 -9.80 -13.88 -3.70
C LEU A 59 -9.74 -14.72 -4.99
N GLY A 60 -8.54 -14.96 -5.52
CA GLY A 60 -8.34 -15.70 -6.77
C GLY A 60 -8.54 -14.90 -8.06
N TYR A 61 -8.84 -13.59 -7.95
CA TYR A 61 -8.95 -12.70 -9.11
C TYR A 61 -7.59 -12.19 -9.54
N GLY A 62 -7.50 -11.84 -10.83
CA GLY A 62 -6.36 -11.13 -11.36
C GLY A 62 -6.20 -9.73 -10.80
N TYR A 63 -4.98 -9.19 -10.84
CA TYR A 63 -4.67 -7.82 -10.44
C TYR A 63 -3.68 -7.19 -11.41
N ASP A 64 -3.99 -5.97 -11.84
CA ASP A 64 -3.12 -5.16 -12.66
C ASP A 64 -2.25 -4.25 -11.80
N VAL A 65 -1.02 -4.70 -11.55
CA VAL A 65 -0.08 -3.94 -10.73
C VAL A 65 0.37 -2.65 -11.40
N THR A 66 0.18 -2.45 -12.71
CA THR A 66 0.57 -1.19 -13.37
C THR A 66 -0.40 -0.04 -13.05
N ASP A 67 -1.58 -0.37 -12.56
CA ASP A 67 -2.65 0.56 -12.25
C ASP A 67 -2.51 1.12 -10.82
N LYS A 68 -3.44 0.86 -9.90
CA LYS A 68 -3.44 1.41 -8.56
C LYS A 68 -2.98 0.39 -7.51
N PHE A 69 -2.39 0.89 -6.43
CA PHE A 69 -1.97 0.17 -5.24
C PHE A 69 -3.17 -0.09 -4.32
N VAL A 70 -3.47 -1.38 -4.09
CA VAL A 70 -4.50 -1.86 -3.16
C VAL A 70 -5.86 -1.17 -3.40
N ASP A 71 -6.35 -1.24 -4.63
CA ASP A 71 -7.59 -0.61 -5.07
C ASP A 71 -8.40 -1.59 -5.93
N GLU A 72 -9.71 -1.65 -5.69
CA GLU A 72 -10.61 -2.56 -6.39
C GLU A 72 -10.73 -2.28 -7.89
N VAL A 73 -10.46 -1.05 -8.35
CA VAL A 73 -10.47 -0.72 -9.78
C VAL A 73 -9.39 -1.45 -10.57
N SER A 74 -8.33 -1.89 -9.87
CA SER A 74 -7.21 -2.62 -10.45
C SER A 74 -7.41 -4.15 -10.44
N VAL A 75 -8.55 -4.62 -9.91
CA VAL A 75 -8.96 -6.02 -10.02
C VAL A 75 -9.32 -6.35 -11.47
N ARG A 76 -8.96 -7.56 -11.87
CA ARG A 76 -9.15 -8.13 -13.21
C ARG A 76 -9.94 -9.43 -13.12
N ALA A 77 -10.15 -10.11 -14.25
CA ALA A 77 -11.02 -11.28 -14.29
C ALA A 77 -10.54 -12.41 -13.34
N SER A 78 -11.48 -13.27 -12.93
CA SER A 78 -11.18 -14.40 -12.05
C SER A 78 -10.23 -15.41 -12.71
N VAL A 79 -9.14 -15.75 -12.03
CA VAL A 79 -8.14 -16.72 -12.50
C VAL A 79 -8.33 -18.07 -11.81
N LEU A 80 -8.75 -18.08 -10.54
CA LEU A 80 -8.95 -19.28 -9.74
C LEU A 80 -10.43 -19.48 -9.38
N ASP A 81 -10.91 -20.71 -9.54
CA ASP A 81 -12.19 -21.18 -9.02
C ASP A 81 -12.07 -21.49 -7.52
N VAL A 82 -12.19 -20.42 -6.73
CA VAL A 82 -12.07 -20.48 -5.27
C VAL A 82 -13.17 -21.34 -4.63
N ALA A 83 -14.38 -21.36 -5.21
CA ALA A 83 -15.47 -22.18 -4.69
C ALA A 83 -15.17 -23.67 -4.84
N LYS A 84 -14.69 -24.09 -6.03
CA LYS A 84 -14.25 -25.46 -6.27
C LYS A 84 -13.05 -25.82 -5.39
N TYR A 85 -12.10 -24.91 -5.21
CA TYR A 85 -10.97 -25.13 -4.30
C TYR A 85 -11.43 -25.37 -2.86
N ALA A 86 -12.32 -24.50 -2.36
CA ALA A 86 -12.87 -24.58 -1.01
C ALA A 86 -13.70 -25.85 -0.77
N ALA A 87 -14.34 -26.40 -1.80
CA ALA A 87 -15.13 -27.63 -1.70
C ALA A 87 -14.28 -28.90 -1.50
N THR A 88 -12.96 -28.85 -1.75
CA THR A 88 -12.11 -30.05 -1.65
C THR A 88 -11.82 -30.50 -0.23
N ASN A 89 -11.84 -29.59 0.74
CA ASN A 89 -11.69 -29.90 2.16
C ASN A 89 -12.18 -28.72 3.01
N THR A 90 -12.56 -29.00 4.25
CA THR A 90 -12.74 -27.95 5.25
C THR A 90 -11.40 -27.25 5.51
N ASN A 91 -11.44 -25.94 5.81
CA ASN A 91 -10.28 -25.09 6.13
C ASN A 91 -9.30 -24.81 4.98
N ARG A 92 -9.73 -24.90 3.71
CA ARG A 92 -8.92 -24.50 2.55
C ARG A 92 -8.73 -22.98 2.44
N ILE A 93 -9.73 -22.22 2.87
CA ILE A 93 -9.72 -20.76 2.88
C ILE A 93 -9.80 -20.30 4.34
N ASN A 94 -8.85 -19.47 4.74
CA ASN A 94 -8.88 -18.75 6.00
C ASN A 94 -9.72 -17.46 5.83
N MET A 95 -10.66 -17.21 6.74
CA MET A 95 -11.60 -16.09 6.66
C MET A 95 -11.70 -15.33 7.99
N PRO A 96 -10.60 -14.71 8.46
CA PRO A 96 -10.58 -14.02 9.75
C PRO A 96 -11.58 -12.85 9.75
N ARG A 97 -12.29 -12.67 10.87
CA ARG A 97 -13.29 -11.59 11.08
C ARG A 97 -12.86 -10.59 12.14
N ASN A 98 -11.57 -10.27 12.17
CA ASN A 98 -11.04 -9.31 13.14
C ASN A 98 -11.19 -7.91 12.58
N SER A 99 -11.89 -7.05 13.31
CA SER A 99 -11.94 -5.62 12.98
C SER A 99 -10.65 -4.96 13.46
N THR A 100 -9.84 -4.49 12.52
CA THR A 100 -8.63 -3.72 12.83
C THR A 100 -8.61 -2.47 11.98
N SER A 101 -8.05 -1.38 12.51
CA SER A 101 -7.78 -0.18 11.74
C SER A 101 -6.31 0.17 11.85
N SER A 102 -5.78 0.75 10.79
CA SER A 102 -4.40 1.16 10.72
C SER A 102 -4.25 2.24 9.65
N TRP A 103 -3.05 2.75 9.51
CA TRP A 103 -2.69 3.64 8.42
C TRP A 103 -1.36 3.21 7.81
N ARG A 104 -1.16 3.57 6.56
CA ARG A 104 0.07 3.36 5.80
C ARG A 104 0.59 4.72 5.36
N ASN A 105 1.86 4.97 5.70
CA ASN A 105 2.62 6.10 5.22
C ASN A 105 3.79 5.59 4.39
N VAL A 106 3.91 6.02 3.13
CA VAL A 106 5.05 5.71 2.27
C VAL A 106 5.56 6.99 1.66
N ILE A 107 6.82 7.32 1.91
CA ILE A 107 7.47 8.53 1.41
C ILE A 107 8.56 8.12 0.43
N GLY A 108 8.51 8.65 -0.78
CA GLY A 108 9.52 8.49 -1.82
C GLY A 108 10.19 9.82 -2.12
N LYS A 109 11.52 9.81 -2.28
CA LYS A 109 12.32 11.01 -2.62
C LYS A 109 12.03 11.57 -4.03
N ASP A 110 11.38 10.77 -4.86
CA ASP A 110 10.86 11.08 -6.18
C ASP A 110 9.71 10.10 -6.49
N ALA A 111 8.99 10.29 -7.60
CA ALA A 111 7.86 9.44 -7.97
C ALA A 111 8.27 7.98 -8.22
N ALA A 112 9.42 7.75 -8.84
CA ALA A 112 9.91 6.40 -9.13
C ALA A 112 10.27 5.64 -7.84
N ASN A 113 10.82 6.32 -6.85
CA ASN A 113 11.13 5.75 -5.54
C ASN A 113 9.86 5.53 -4.72
N LEU A 114 8.83 6.38 -4.83
CA LEU A 114 7.53 6.09 -4.22
C LEU A 114 6.93 4.81 -4.82
N SER A 115 6.94 4.68 -6.15
CA SER A 115 6.48 3.47 -6.85
C SER A 115 7.24 2.22 -6.41
N GLU A 116 8.57 2.28 -6.33
CA GLU A 116 9.42 1.21 -5.81
C GLU A 116 9.05 0.82 -4.37
N ARG A 117 8.85 1.80 -3.48
CA ARG A 117 8.50 1.55 -2.08
C ARG A 117 7.11 0.93 -1.92
N LEU A 118 6.13 1.35 -2.73
CA LEU A 118 4.82 0.69 -2.79
C LEU A 118 4.97 -0.77 -3.27
N SER A 119 5.75 -0.97 -4.33
CA SER A 119 6.05 -2.28 -4.93
C SER A 119 6.71 -3.25 -3.94
N ASN A 120 7.59 -2.76 -3.07
CA ASN A 120 8.25 -3.56 -2.05
C ASN A 120 7.34 -3.98 -0.88
N THR A 121 6.06 -3.60 -0.89
CA THR A 121 5.07 -4.07 0.11
C THR A 121 4.73 -5.56 -0.07
N PHE A 122 4.79 -6.06 -1.30
CA PHE A 122 4.46 -7.45 -1.62
C PHE A 122 5.66 -8.13 -2.23
N ASP A 123 5.94 -9.37 -1.83
CA ASP A 123 7.06 -10.14 -2.39
C ASP A 123 6.94 -10.31 -3.91
N ALA A 124 5.71 -10.46 -4.43
CA ALA A 124 5.45 -10.63 -5.86
C ALA A 124 5.81 -9.38 -6.70
N THR A 125 5.78 -8.19 -6.11
CA THR A 125 6.12 -6.93 -6.78
C THR A 125 7.45 -6.34 -6.33
N LYS A 126 8.19 -7.04 -5.46
CA LYS A 126 9.47 -6.56 -4.91
C LYS A 126 10.52 -6.38 -6.00
N GLY A 127 11.22 -5.25 -5.98
CA GLY A 127 12.23 -4.90 -6.98
C GLY A 127 11.67 -4.33 -8.29
N PHE A 128 10.34 -4.24 -8.43
CA PHE A 128 9.70 -3.54 -9.54
C PHE A 128 9.34 -2.09 -9.16
N LYS A 129 8.94 -1.31 -10.17
CA LYS A 129 8.38 0.05 -10.03
C LYS A 129 6.99 0.08 -10.65
N VAL A 130 6.04 -0.50 -9.93
CA VAL A 130 4.64 -0.64 -10.33
C VAL A 130 3.73 0.31 -9.53
N PHE A 131 2.42 0.25 -9.76
CA PHE A 131 1.38 1.12 -9.19
C PHE A 131 1.46 2.58 -9.65
N GLY A 132 1.77 2.79 -10.94
CA GLY A 132 1.98 4.12 -11.52
C GLY A 132 0.74 5.00 -11.45
N ASN A 133 -0.46 4.42 -11.65
CA ASN A 133 -1.69 5.20 -11.64
C ASN A 133 -2.09 5.67 -10.24
N THR A 134 -1.64 5.02 -9.16
CA THR A 134 -1.79 5.59 -7.80
C THR A 134 -1.11 6.95 -7.72
N ILE A 135 0.12 7.05 -8.22
CA ILE A 135 0.87 8.31 -8.22
C ILE A 135 0.23 9.29 -9.20
N GLN A 136 -0.04 8.86 -10.45
CA GLN A 136 -0.58 9.75 -11.47
C GLN A 136 -1.93 10.38 -11.09
N SER A 137 -2.80 9.63 -10.39
CA SER A 137 -4.13 10.12 -9.98
C SER A 137 -4.12 10.95 -8.70
N SER A 138 -3.13 10.75 -7.82
CA SER A 138 -3.11 11.36 -6.48
C SER A 138 -2.43 12.74 -6.44
N PHE A 139 -1.61 13.08 -7.44
CA PHE A 139 -0.88 14.34 -7.46
C PHE A 139 -1.39 15.30 -8.55
N PRO A 140 -1.42 16.63 -8.30
CA PRO A 140 -1.91 17.60 -9.27
C PRO A 140 -0.94 17.87 -10.42
N THR A 141 0.34 17.50 -10.26
CA THR A 141 1.38 17.66 -11.29
C THR A 141 1.35 16.52 -12.32
N SER A 142 1.70 16.84 -13.56
CA SER A 142 1.98 15.85 -14.60
C SER A 142 3.49 15.60 -14.80
N ASN A 143 4.36 16.41 -14.17
CA ASN A 143 5.81 16.25 -14.25
C ASN A 143 6.33 15.45 -13.05
N PHE A 144 6.30 14.11 -13.19
CA PHE A 144 6.76 13.15 -12.18
C PHE A 144 8.28 12.96 -12.14
N THR A 145 9.01 13.59 -13.06
CA THR A 145 10.48 13.52 -13.16
C THR A 145 11.19 14.70 -12.51
N SER A 146 10.44 15.70 -12.05
CA SER A 146 11.01 16.87 -11.38
C SER A 146 11.68 16.49 -10.06
N SER A 147 12.92 16.92 -9.88
CA SER A 147 13.67 16.78 -8.62
C SER A 147 13.21 17.73 -7.53
N ASN A 148 12.27 18.65 -7.83
CA ASN A 148 11.76 19.64 -6.89
C ASN A 148 10.66 19.09 -5.98
N TYR A 149 10.21 17.85 -6.20
CA TYR A 149 9.10 17.25 -5.46
C TYR A 149 9.51 15.98 -4.73
N VAL A 150 9.04 15.87 -3.49
CA VAL A 150 8.97 14.63 -2.73
C VAL A 150 7.53 14.15 -2.76
N TYR A 151 7.33 12.83 -2.85
CA TYR A 151 6.01 12.23 -2.99
C TYR A 151 5.69 11.38 -1.77
N ALA A 152 4.56 11.64 -1.12
CA ALA A 152 4.10 10.88 0.03
C ALA A 152 2.70 10.30 -0.24
N TYR A 153 2.56 9.00 0.02
CA TYR A 153 1.29 8.29 0.01
C TYR A 153 0.83 8.05 1.44
N TYR A 154 -0.40 8.46 1.72
CA TYR A 154 -1.10 8.17 2.96
C TYR A 154 -2.37 7.38 2.65
N SER A 155 -2.63 6.33 3.41
CA SER A 155 -3.91 5.63 3.40
C SER A 155 -4.30 5.23 4.81
N TYR A 156 -5.54 5.53 5.18
CA TYR A 156 -6.18 4.99 6.37
C TYR A 156 -7.12 3.88 5.95
N TYR A 157 -7.05 2.73 6.63
CA TYR A 157 -7.87 1.58 6.27
C TYR A 157 -8.41 0.86 7.51
N MET A 158 -9.58 0.25 7.33
CA MET A 158 -10.24 -0.59 8.32
C MET A 158 -10.49 -1.96 7.71
N ILE A 159 -9.82 -2.98 8.21
CA ILE A 159 -10.05 -4.37 7.85
C ILE A 159 -11.22 -4.85 8.69
N ARG A 160 -12.25 -5.39 8.03
CA ARG A 160 -13.39 -6.06 8.69
C ARG A 160 -13.37 -7.57 8.50
N LYS A 161 -12.81 -8.03 7.39
CA LYS A 161 -12.81 -9.45 7.01
C LYS A 161 -11.68 -9.73 6.02
N GLY A 162 -10.84 -10.72 6.36
CA GLY A 162 -9.80 -11.24 5.46
C GLY A 162 -10.26 -12.48 4.68
N PHE A 163 -9.55 -12.79 3.60
CA PHE A 163 -9.70 -13.99 2.79
C PHE A 163 -8.32 -14.41 2.28
N GLU A 164 -7.89 -15.62 2.65
CA GLU A 164 -6.55 -16.11 2.37
C GLU A 164 -6.59 -17.60 2.03
N PHE A 165 -5.78 -18.05 1.08
CA PHE A 165 -5.57 -19.49 0.86
C PHE A 165 -4.72 -20.10 1.98
N TYR A 166 -5.26 -21.05 2.73
CA TYR A 166 -4.53 -21.67 3.85
C TYR A 166 -3.45 -22.68 3.39
N TYR A 167 -3.72 -23.38 2.29
CA TYR A 167 -2.77 -24.26 1.62
C TYR A 167 -2.64 -23.84 0.16
N GLU A 168 -1.42 -23.76 -0.35
CA GLU A 168 -1.16 -23.23 -1.68
C GLU A 168 -0.76 -24.29 -2.72
N SER A 169 -0.38 -25.48 -2.26
CA SER A 169 0.28 -26.53 -3.06
C SER A 169 -0.58 -27.20 -4.15
N ALA A 170 -1.75 -26.66 -4.49
CA ALA A 170 -2.64 -27.25 -5.49
C ALA A 170 -3.47 -26.23 -6.31
N LEU A 171 -3.19 -24.92 -6.25
CA LEU A 171 -4.07 -23.93 -6.89
C LEU A 171 -4.16 -24.08 -8.43
N ASN A 172 -3.14 -24.65 -9.07
CA ASN A 172 -3.12 -24.84 -10.53
C ASN A 172 -4.28 -25.71 -11.05
N ASP A 173 -4.76 -26.66 -10.25
CA ASP A 173 -5.89 -27.54 -10.62
C ASP A 173 -7.23 -26.80 -10.64
N PHE A 174 -7.27 -25.61 -10.04
CA PHE A 174 -8.45 -24.77 -9.85
C PHE A 174 -8.43 -23.53 -10.74
N VAL A 175 -7.55 -23.46 -11.74
CA VAL A 175 -7.61 -22.40 -12.75
C VAL A 175 -8.95 -22.50 -13.49
N THR A 176 -9.62 -21.35 -13.66
CA THR A 176 -10.94 -21.26 -14.30
C THR A 176 -10.90 -21.73 -15.76
N ASP A 177 -12.00 -22.29 -16.24
CA ASP A 177 -12.10 -22.74 -17.63
C ASP A 177 -12.01 -21.56 -18.62
N ASP A 178 -12.53 -20.39 -18.23
CA ASP A 178 -12.39 -19.15 -18.99
C ASP A 178 -10.92 -18.76 -19.15
N PHE A 179 -10.13 -18.75 -18.07
CA PHE A 179 -8.71 -18.43 -18.15
C PHE A 179 -7.95 -19.43 -19.03
N LYS A 180 -8.23 -20.74 -18.88
CA LYS A 180 -7.61 -21.78 -19.73
C LYS A 180 -7.95 -21.59 -21.21
N ALA A 181 -9.21 -21.33 -21.51
CA ALA A 181 -9.67 -21.10 -22.88
C ALA A 181 -9.01 -19.86 -23.48
N ASP A 182 -8.97 -18.76 -22.72
CA ASP A 182 -8.38 -17.51 -23.17
C ASP A 182 -6.87 -17.59 -23.31
N PHE A 183 -6.18 -18.37 -22.49
CA PHE A 183 -4.75 -18.63 -22.64
C PHE A 183 -4.39 -19.21 -24.01
N THR A 184 -5.31 -19.92 -24.65
CA THR A 184 -5.12 -20.47 -26.01
C THR A 184 -5.59 -19.54 -27.13
N LYS A 185 -6.40 -18.53 -26.82
CA LYS A 185 -7.11 -17.69 -27.81
C LYS A 185 -6.59 -16.26 -27.88
N LEU A 186 -6.19 -15.70 -26.73
CA LEU A 186 -5.76 -14.33 -26.58
C LEU A 186 -4.25 -14.24 -26.75
N ASN A 187 -3.79 -13.13 -27.31
CA ASN A 187 -2.37 -12.80 -27.26
C ASN A 187 -1.97 -12.29 -25.85
N VAL A 188 -0.66 -12.16 -25.61
CA VAL A 188 -0.13 -11.76 -24.29
C VAL A 188 -0.70 -10.43 -23.80
N GLU A 189 -0.79 -9.43 -24.68
CA GLU A 189 -1.32 -8.11 -24.31
C GLU A 189 -2.79 -8.18 -23.88
N GLN A 190 -3.61 -8.92 -24.64
CA GLN A 190 -5.00 -9.15 -24.32
C GLN A 190 -5.17 -9.95 -23.02
N LEU A 191 -4.31 -10.93 -22.77
CA LEU A 191 -4.32 -11.73 -21.55
C LEU A 191 -4.01 -10.87 -20.32
N VAL A 192 -2.95 -10.06 -20.39
CA VAL A 192 -2.57 -9.11 -19.34
C VAL A 192 -3.66 -8.06 -19.12
N LYS A 193 -4.27 -7.55 -20.19
CA LYS A 193 -5.38 -6.60 -20.06
C LYS A 193 -6.61 -7.21 -19.37
N LYS A 194 -6.92 -8.48 -19.65
CA LYS A 194 -8.10 -9.15 -19.10
C LYS A 194 -7.90 -9.66 -17.67
N TYR A 195 -6.74 -10.24 -17.36
CA TYR A 195 -6.46 -10.94 -16.11
C TYR A 195 -5.38 -10.27 -15.25
N GLY A 196 -4.75 -9.19 -15.71
CA GLY A 196 -3.61 -8.60 -15.03
C GLY A 196 -2.37 -9.48 -15.13
N THR A 197 -1.37 -9.16 -14.29
CA THR A 197 -0.10 -9.90 -14.25
C THR A 197 0.07 -10.71 -12.97
N HIS A 198 -0.78 -10.46 -11.98
CA HIS A 198 -0.72 -11.06 -10.65
C HIS A 198 -2.09 -11.63 -10.25
N VAL A 199 -2.13 -12.51 -9.26
CA VAL A 199 -3.36 -13.09 -8.70
C VAL A 199 -3.46 -12.74 -7.22
N LEU A 200 -4.64 -12.36 -6.76
CA LEU A 200 -4.93 -12.05 -5.36
C LEU A 200 -5.05 -13.34 -4.54
N ARG A 201 -4.21 -13.47 -3.51
CA ARG A 201 -4.11 -14.70 -2.68
C ARG A 201 -4.35 -14.47 -1.19
N ASP A 202 -4.26 -13.22 -0.77
CA ASP A 202 -4.56 -12.72 0.57
C ASP A 202 -5.13 -11.31 0.42
N ILE A 203 -6.37 -11.10 0.86
CA ILE A 203 -7.09 -9.82 0.76
C ILE A 203 -7.84 -9.54 2.06
N SER A 204 -7.92 -8.27 2.46
CA SER A 204 -8.49 -7.85 3.76
C SER A 204 -9.09 -6.45 3.74
#